data_AF-A0A2V5J3F4-F1
#
_entry.id   AF-A0A2V5J3F4-F1
#
_cell.length_a   1.000
_cell.length_b   1.000
_cell.length_c   1.000
_cell.angle_alpha   90.00
_cell.angle_beta   90.00
_cell.angle_gamma   90.00
#
_symmetry.space_group_name_H-M   'P 1'
#
loop_
_entity.id
_entity.type
_entity.pdbx_description
1 polymer ?
#
loop_
_entity_poly.entity_id
_entity_poly.type
_entity_poly.pdbx_seq_one_letter_code
_entity_poly.pdbx_strand_id
1 'polypeptide(L)'
;MKTEEHSEATAVFLHKLTAAVAELKEQLQHDYEQLYPGLGEIIRIVLEEEEAKAWELSFFPHLFLPDLVEAHIATLGLEPAGTRHDNILAPAIKAELTLAAAC
;
A
#
# COMPACT_ATOMS: atom_id res chain seq x y z
N MET A 1 -39.79 -3.48 -2.45
CA MET A 1 -38.71 -3.74 -1.48
C MET A 1 -37.47 -4.07 -2.28
N LYS A 2 -36.47 -3.16 -2.33
CA LYS A 2 -35.20 -3.34 -3.08
C LYS A 2 -34.03 -2.58 -2.42
N THR A 3 -34.15 -2.29 -1.14
CA THR A 3 -33.15 -1.53 -0.36
C THR A 3 -32.32 -2.41 0.57
N GLU A 4 -32.71 -3.68 0.76
CA GLU A 4 -32.05 -4.62 1.68
C GLU A 4 -30.86 -5.32 1.01
N GLU A 5 -31.00 -5.76 -0.25
CA GLU A 5 -29.93 -6.46 -1.01
C GLU A 5 -28.68 -5.58 -1.23
N HIS A 6 -28.88 -4.26 -1.42
CA HIS A 6 -27.77 -3.33 -1.60
C HIS A 6 -26.98 -3.10 -0.30
N SER A 7 -27.65 -3.19 0.85
CA SER A 7 -27.03 -3.02 2.17
C SER A 7 -26.14 -4.22 2.52
N GLU A 8 -26.60 -5.44 2.22
CA GLU A 8 -25.83 -6.67 2.46
C GLU A 8 -24.57 -6.73 1.58
N ALA A 9 -24.70 -6.44 0.28
CA ALA A 9 -23.57 -6.42 -0.64
C ALA A 9 -22.50 -5.38 -0.23
N THR A 10 -22.92 -4.21 0.25
CA THR A 10 -22.02 -3.16 0.74
C THR A 10 -21.28 -3.61 2.01
N ALA A 11 -21.97 -4.27 2.94
CA ALA A 11 -21.35 -4.80 4.15
C ALA A 11 -20.30 -5.88 3.85
N VAL A 12 -20.61 -6.80 2.92
CA VAL A 12 -19.65 -7.83 2.47
C VAL A 12 -18.44 -7.20 1.78
N PHE A 13 -18.66 -6.19 0.94
CA PHE A 13 -17.58 -5.46 0.29
C PHE A 13 -16.64 -4.81 1.31
N LEU A 14 -17.19 -4.05 2.25
CA LEU A 14 -16.42 -3.39 3.31
C LEU A 14 -15.61 -4.39 4.14
N HIS A 15 -16.23 -5.52 4.50
CA HIS A 15 -15.56 -6.57 5.24
C HIS A 15 -14.36 -7.14 4.47
N LYS A 16 -14.54 -7.46 3.18
CA LYS A 16 -13.45 -7.95 2.32
C LYS A 16 -12.35 -6.93 2.15
N LEU A 17 -12.71 -5.65 1.99
CA LEU A 17 -11.75 -4.57 1.88
C LEU A 17 -10.91 -4.46 3.16
N THR A 18 -11.54 -4.43 4.33
CA THR A 18 -10.83 -4.35 5.62
C THR A 18 -9.91 -5.56 5.84
N ALA A 19 -10.33 -6.76 5.44
CA ALA A 19 -9.50 -7.95 5.52
C ALA A 19 -8.28 -7.85 4.58
N ALA A 20 -8.49 -7.43 3.33
CA ALA A 20 -7.39 -7.25 2.38
C ALA A 20 -6.37 -6.21 2.83
N VAL A 21 -6.81 -5.14 3.50
CA VAL A 21 -5.92 -4.12 4.09
C VAL A 21 -5.12 -4.69 5.25
N ALA A 22 -5.75 -5.49 6.12
CA ALA A 22 -5.06 -6.14 7.22
C ALA A 22 -3.99 -7.13 6.70
N GLU A 23 -4.33 -7.98 5.73
CA GLU A 23 -3.39 -8.91 5.10
C GLU A 23 -2.21 -8.18 4.43
N LEU A 24 -2.49 -7.07 3.73
CA LEU A 24 -1.44 -6.23 3.13
C LEU A 24 -0.51 -5.66 4.20
N LYS A 25 -1.06 -5.19 5.33
CA LYS A 25 -0.26 -4.63 6.44
C LYS A 25 0.62 -5.69 7.09
N GLU A 26 0.09 -6.89 7.32
CA GLU A 26 0.87 -8.02 7.85
C GLU A 26 2.05 -8.37 6.93
N GLN A 27 1.81 -8.39 5.61
CA GLN A 27 2.86 -8.62 4.63
C GLN A 27 3.93 -7.53 4.66
N LEU A 28 3.53 -6.26 4.63
CA LEU A 28 4.46 -5.13 4.72
C LEU A 28 5.29 -5.17 6.02
N GLN A 29 4.64 -5.47 7.14
CA GLN A 29 5.33 -5.60 8.42
C GLN A 29 6.39 -6.70 8.37
N HIS A 30 6.02 -7.88 7.85
CA HIS A 30 6.97 -8.98 7.72
C HIS A 30 8.17 -8.60 6.86
N ASP A 31 7.95 -7.99 5.70
CA ASP A 31 9.00 -7.61 4.77
C ASP A 31 9.98 -6.60 5.39
N TYR A 32 9.45 -5.57 6.06
CA TYR A 32 10.29 -4.58 6.74
C TYR A 32 10.98 -5.10 7.99
N GLU A 33 10.35 -5.99 8.77
CA GLU A 33 10.99 -6.62 9.93
C GLU A 33 12.12 -7.57 9.52
N GLN A 34 11.99 -8.25 8.38
CA GLN A 34 13.07 -9.07 7.82
C GLN A 34 14.24 -8.22 7.34
N LEU A 35 13.98 -7.06 6.74
CA LEU A 35 15.02 -6.16 6.26
C LEU A 35 15.70 -5.37 7.37
N TYR A 36 14.95 -5.03 8.42
CA TYR A 36 15.44 -4.26 9.55
C TYR A 36 15.20 -4.98 10.89
N PRO A 37 15.93 -6.09 11.15
CA PRO A 37 15.84 -6.77 12.43
C PRO A 37 16.14 -5.80 13.59
N GLY A 38 15.21 -5.70 14.54
CA GLY A 38 15.31 -4.80 15.69
C GLY A 38 14.57 -3.47 15.54
N LEU A 39 14.03 -3.14 14.37
CA LEU A 39 13.18 -1.95 14.17
C LEU A 39 11.67 -2.26 14.16
N GLY A 40 11.25 -3.49 14.49
CA GLY A 40 9.84 -3.92 14.36
C GLY A 40 8.82 -3.01 15.05
N GLU A 41 9.17 -2.43 16.20
CA GLU A 41 8.30 -1.44 16.87
C GLU A 41 8.09 -0.18 16.02
N ILE A 42 9.18 0.36 15.44
CA ILE A 42 9.11 1.54 14.58
C ILE A 42 8.34 1.21 13.30
N ILE A 43 8.60 0.05 12.69
CA ILE A 43 7.89 -0.42 11.50
C ILE A 43 6.39 -0.54 11.78
N ARG A 44 6.00 -1.12 12.92
CA ARG A 44 4.59 -1.21 13.32
C ARG A 44 3.95 0.16 13.47
N ILE A 45 4.62 1.11 14.14
CA ILE A 45 4.12 2.48 14.30
C ILE A 45 3.89 3.14 12.94
N VAL A 46 4.88 3.09 12.05
CA VAL A 46 4.79 3.65 10.70
C VAL A 46 3.61 3.05 9.93
N LEU A 47 3.42 1.72 10.01
CA LEU A 47 2.32 1.04 9.34
C LEU A 47 0.94 1.45 9.89
N GLU A 48 0.81 1.65 11.20
CA GLU A 48 -0.44 2.13 11.81
C GLU A 48 -0.76 3.57 11.41
N GLU A 49 0.26 4.45 11.41
CA GLU A 49 0.12 5.85 11.02
C GLU A 49 -0.27 6.00 9.55
N GLU A 50 0.43 5.31 8.65
CA GLU A 50 0.16 5.42 7.22
C GLU A 50 -1.12 4.66 6.81
N GLU A 51 -1.53 3.61 7.54
CA GLU A 51 -2.86 3.00 7.36
C GLU A 51 -3.98 4.01 7.65
N ALA A 52 -3.92 4.69 8.79
CA ALA A 52 -4.92 5.69 9.16
C ALA A 52 -5.05 6.77 8.08
N LYS A 53 -3.91 7.26 7.59
CA LYS A 53 -3.85 8.25 6.52
C LYS A 53 -4.35 7.72 5.18
N ALA A 54 -4.08 6.47 4.84
CA ALA A 54 -4.61 5.85 3.61
C ALA A 54 -6.15 5.81 3.63
N TRP A 55 -6.75 5.53 4.78
CA TRP A 55 -8.21 5.59 4.98
C TRP A 55 -8.77 7.02 4.87
N GLU A 56 -8.01 8.04 5.26
CA GLU A 56 -8.41 9.44 5.10
C GLU A 56 -8.37 9.91 3.64
N LEU A 57 -7.41 9.39 2.86
CA LEU A 57 -7.21 9.79 1.46
C LEU A 57 -8.18 9.11 0.49
N SER A 58 -8.60 7.87 0.77
CA SER A 58 -9.41 7.08 -0.15
C SER A 58 -10.22 6.00 0.53
N PHE A 59 -11.33 5.62 -0.11
CA PHE A 59 -12.09 4.42 0.23
C PHE A 59 -11.35 3.11 -0.15
N PHE A 60 -10.24 3.21 -0.88
CA PHE A 60 -9.38 2.10 -1.27
C PHE A 60 -7.96 2.31 -0.70
N PRO A 61 -7.79 2.19 0.63
CA PRO A 61 -6.53 2.50 1.30
C PRO A 61 -5.37 1.60 0.84
N HIS A 62 -5.64 0.35 0.44
CA HIS A 62 -4.62 -0.58 -0.05
C HIS A 62 -3.89 -0.10 -1.31
N LEU A 63 -4.45 0.87 -2.05
CA LEU A 63 -3.78 1.47 -3.21
C LEU A 63 -2.74 2.51 -2.81
N PHE A 64 -2.86 3.09 -1.61
CA PHE A 64 -2.00 4.17 -1.13
C PHE A 64 -1.07 3.71 0.00
N LEU A 65 -1.50 2.75 0.81
CA LEU A 65 -0.78 2.28 1.98
C LEU A 65 0.68 1.91 1.66
N PRO A 66 0.98 1.13 0.60
CA PRO A 66 2.38 0.77 0.35
C PRO A 66 3.25 1.96 -0.01
N ASP A 67 2.78 2.85 -0.89
CA ASP A 67 3.51 4.05 -1.29
C ASP A 67 3.74 5.01 -0.11
N LEU A 68 2.73 5.15 0.75
CA LEU A 68 2.81 5.96 1.96
C LEU A 68 3.85 5.41 2.95
N VAL A 69 3.86 4.09 3.14
CA VAL A 69 4.84 3.41 3.99
C VAL A 69 6.24 3.56 3.41
N GLU A 70 6.43 3.28 2.12
CA GLU A 70 7.72 3.46 1.45
C GLU A 70 8.24 4.89 1.59
N ALA A 71 7.37 5.89 1.39
CA ALA A 71 7.71 7.30 1.58
C ALA A 71 8.11 7.60 3.03
N HIS A 72 7.35 7.12 4.02
CA HIS A 72 7.65 7.34 5.43
C HIS A 72 8.98 6.67 5.82
N ILE A 73 9.19 5.41 5.43
CA ILE A 73 10.43 4.66 5.67
C ILE A 73 11.64 5.41 5.07
N ALA A 74 11.51 5.97 3.87
CA ALA A 74 12.57 6.79 3.27
C ALA A 74 12.88 8.04 4.10
N THR A 75 11.89 8.66 4.76
CA THR A 75 12.16 9.80 5.68
C THR A 75 12.95 9.40 6.92
N LEU A 76 12.89 8.12 7.33
CA LEU A 76 13.71 7.56 8.40
C LEU A 76 15.14 7.23 7.95
N GLY A 77 15.47 7.47 6.68
CA GLY A 77 16.78 7.14 6.09
C GLY A 77 16.97 5.64 5.84
N LEU A 78 15.88 4.88 5.79
CA LEU A 78 15.86 3.45 5.50
C LEU A 78 15.49 3.23 4.03
N GLU A 79 16.00 2.16 3.44
CA GLU A 79 15.63 1.75 2.08
C GLU A 79 14.21 1.12 2.09
N PRO A 80 13.39 1.39 1.07
CA PRO A 80 12.12 0.71 0.88
C PRO A 80 12.30 -0.80 0.79
N ALA A 81 11.30 -1.57 1.17
CA ALA A 81 11.42 -3.03 1.24
C ALA A 81 11.63 -3.73 -0.10
N GLY A 82 11.67 -2.97 -1.21
CA GLY A 82 11.70 -3.54 -2.55
C GLY A 82 10.52 -4.50 -2.72
N THR A 83 9.38 -4.19 -2.11
CA THR A 83 8.12 -4.85 -2.39
C THR A 83 7.90 -4.66 -3.87
N ARG A 84 8.04 -5.75 -4.64
CA ARG A 84 7.56 -5.83 -6.01
C ARG A 84 6.04 -5.68 -5.96
N HIS A 85 5.57 -4.45 -5.72
CA HIS A 85 4.32 -3.98 -6.26
C HIS A 85 4.59 -3.95 -7.76
N ASP A 86 4.45 -5.10 -8.41
CA ASP A 86 4.45 -5.22 -9.85
C ASP A 86 3.31 -4.35 -10.36
N ASN A 87 3.58 -3.06 -10.51
CA ASN A 87 2.85 -2.06 -11.28
C ASN A 87 1.37 -2.39 -11.50
N ILE A 88 0.59 -2.55 -10.42
CA ILE A 88 -0.86 -2.69 -10.57
C ILE A 88 -1.46 -1.34 -11.02
N LEU A 89 -0.73 -0.23 -10.79
CA LEU A 89 -1.14 1.13 -11.14
C LEU A 89 -0.25 1.87 -12.15
N ALA A 90 0.86 1.30 -12.64
CA ALA A 90 1.53 1.94 -13.77
C ALA A 90 0.87 1.49 -15.09
N PRO A 91 0.20 2.38 -15.84
CA PRO A 91 0.10 2.14 -17.26
C PRO A 91 1.52 2.03 -17.79
N ALA A 92 1.74 1.13 -18.74
CA ALA A 92 3.00 0.94 -19.44
C ALA A 92 3.43 2.25 -20.15
N ILE A 93 4.00 3.19 -19.40
CA ILE A 93 4.72 4.36 -19.91
C ILE A 93 6.19 4.15 -19.54
N LYS A 94 6.72 3.04 -20.05
CA LYS A 94 8.15 2.85 -20.22
C LYS A 94 8.42 2.29 -21.62
N ALA A 95 7.80 2.94 -22.60
CA ALA A 95 8.24 2.90 -23.98
C ALA A 95 8.31 4.35 -24.46
N GLU A 96 9.48 4.72 -24.96
CA GLU A 96 9.76 5.96 -25.69
C GLU A 96 10.02 7.22 -24.85
N LEU A 97 11.18 7.28 -24.19
CA LEU A 97 11.92 8.54 -24.12
C LEU A 97 13.45 8.35 -24.12
N THR A 98 13.94 7.39 -24.89
CA THR A 98 15.37 7.28 -25.25
C THR A 98 15.52 6.98 -26.73
N LEU A 99 15.14 7.95 -27.58
CA LEU A 99 15.68 8.03 -28.95
C LEU A 99 15.99 9.47 -29.41
N ALA A 100 16.09 10.44 -28.50
CA ALA A 100 16.56 11.79 -28.84
C ALA A 100 17.94 12.06 -28.24
N ALA A 101 18.91 11.19 -28.53
CA ALA A 101 20.34 11.45 -28.30
C ALA A 101 21.20 10.52 -29.18
N ALA A 102 20.93 10.49 -30.48
CA ALA A 102 21.88 10.04 -31.48
C ALA A 102 21.50 10.64 -32.84
N CYS A 103 22.46 11.38 -33.42
CA CYS A 103 22.45 12.14 -34.67
C CYS A 103 21.95 13.59 -34.56
#